data_AF-A0A2S9QR78-F1
#
_entry.id   AF-A0A2S9QR78-F1
#
_cell.length_a   1.000
_cell.length_b   1.000
_cell.length_c   1.000
_cell.angle_alpha   90.00
_cell.angle_beta   90.00
_cell.angle_gamma   90.00
#
_symmetry.space_group_name_H-M   'P 1'
#
loop_
_entity.id
_entity.type
_entity.pdbx_description
1 polymer ?
#
loop_
_entity_poly.entity_id
_entity_poly.type
_entity_poly.pdbx_seq_one_letter_code
_entity_poly.pdbx_strand_id
1 'polypeptide(L)'
;MSPAPDGPAQTGPEEEPELVLSPSERMAHNSALRIAGGRKDVTSTQKALASIVLGFELIIVVLIGLTLFGLGTFEPRELGLYIGGGLALVIVVALAAMRRARVGIVIGWAVHALMLATGILLPAAALVGLLFTGLWVYCMIKGARIDRDRAAWIAAQLGR
;
A
#
# COMPACT_ATOMS: atom_id res chain seq x y z
N MET A 1 -81.32 -24.08 13.18
CA MET A 1 -79.98 -24.64 12.94
C MET A 1 -79.26 -23.68 12.00
N SER A 2 -78.34 -22.88 12.53
CA SER A 2 -77.64 -21.79 11.81
C SER A 2 -76.59 -22.36 10.84
N PRO A 3 -76.34 -21.74 9.67
CA PRO A 3 -75.24 -22.14 8.78
C PRO A 3 -73.89 -21.70 9.37
N ALA A 4 -72.89 -22.58 9.34
CA ALA A 4 -71.51 -22.28 9.74
C ALA A 4 -70.69 -21.90 8.49
N PRO A 5 -69.91 -20.80 8.52
CA PRO A 5 -69.12 -20.35 7.37
C PRO A 5 -67.76 -21.05 7.27
N ASP A 6 -67.30 -21.10 6.03
CA ASP A 6 -66.07 -21.68 5.51
C ASP A 6 -64.78 -20.98 6.02
N GLY A 7 -63.67 -21.73 6.01
CA GLY A 7 -62.34 -21.13 6.04
C GLY A 7 -61.20 -22.14 6.20
N PRO A 8 -60.37 -22.39 5.18
CA PRO A 8 -59.14 -23.17 5.33
C PRO A 8 -58.13 -22.38 6.18
N ALA A 9 -57.69 -22.97 7.29
CA ALA A 9 -56.58 -22.43 8.07
C ALA A 9 -55.32 -22.40 7.20
N GLN A 10 -54.94 -21.20 6.80
CA GLN A 10 -53.80 -20.92 5.95
C GLN A 10 -52.51 -21.37 6.65
N THR A 11 -51.74 -22.21 5.97
CA THR A 11 -50.34 -22.47 6.22
C THR A 11 -49.54 -21.20 5.90
N GLY A 12 -49.37 -20.32 6.89
CA GLY A 12 -48.37 -19.26 6.84
C GLY A 12 -46.99 -19.83 7.21
N PRO A 13 -45.89 -19.39 6.58
CA PRO A 13 -44.55 -19.78 6.99
C PRO A 13 -44.39 -19.40 8.47
N GLU A 14 -43.84 -20.32 9.28
CA GLU A 14 -43.48 -20.02 10.67
C GLU A 14 -42.66 -18.72 10.67
N GLU A 15 -43.24 -17.65 11.21
CA GLU A 15 -42.53 -16.42 11.51
C GLU A 15 -41.43 -16.81 12.50
N GLU A 16 -40.22 -17.05 12.00
CA GLU A 16 -39.04 -17.17 12.85
C GLU A 16 -39.04 -15.92 13.76
N PRO A 17 -39.12 -16.07 15.09
CA PRO A 17 -39.24 -14.94 15.98
C PRO A 17 -38.06 -14.01 15.71
N GLU A 18 -38.34 -12.80 15.22
CA GLU A 18 -37.34 -11.80 14.90
C GLU A 18 -36.52 -11.54 16.17
N LEU A 19 -35.32 -12.13 16.22
CA LEU A 19 -34.50 -12.22 17.43
C LEU A 19 -33.96 -10.84 17.78
N VAL A 20 -34.72 -10.10 18.60
CA VAL A 20 -34.35 -8.79 19.12
C VAL A 20 -33.22 -8.95 20.14
N LEU A 21 -31.99 -8.73 19.70
CA LEU A 21 -30.80 -8.82 20.55
C LEU A 21 -30.88 -7.85 21.75
N SER A 22 -30.61 -8.36 22.95
CA SER A 22 -30.52 -7.54 24.15
C SER A 22 -29.38 -6.53 24.05
N PRO A 23 -29.43 -5.40 24.79
CA PRO A 23 -28.38 -4.38 24.76
C PRO A 23 -26.97 -4.92 25.03
N SER A 24 -26.85 -5.93 25.90
CA SER A 24 -25.60 -6.61 26.21
C SER A 24 -25.11 -7.51 25.08
N GLU A 25 -26.00 -8.22 24.39
CA GLU A 25 -25.66 -9.05 23.22
C GLU A 25 -25.24 -8.20 22.02
N ARG A 26 -25.90 -7.06 21.78
CA ARG A 26 -25.45 -6.09 20.76
C ARG A 26 -24.06 -5.55 21.07
N MET A 27 -23.77 -5.29 22.34
CA MET A 27 -22.46 -4.81 22.77
C MET A 27 -21.40 -5.90 22.67
N ALA A 28 -21.73 -7.14 23.03
CA ALA A 28 -20.87 -8.32 22.86
C ALA A 28 -20.61 -8.61 21.38
N HIS A 29 -21.61 -8.50 20.53
CA HIS A 29 -21.50 -8.68 19.07
C HIS A 29 -20.60 -7.61 18.45
N ASN A 30 -20.79 -6.33 18.79
CA ASN A 30 -19.93 -5.24 18.31
C ASN A 30 -18.48 -5.37 18.82
N SER A 31 -18.31 -5.85 20.06
CA SER A 31 -17.00 -6.12 20.65
C SER A 31 -16.32 -7.31 19.95
N ALA A 32 -17.07 -8.38 19.68
CA ALA A 32 -16.61 -9.54 18.93
C ALA A 32 -16.23 -9.16 17.49
N LEU A 33 -17.00 -8.31 16.81
CA LEU A 33 -16.65 -7.77 15.49
C LEU A 33 -15.37 -6.92 15.51
N ARG A 34 -15.12 -6.15 16.58
CA ARG A 34 -13.86 -5.41 16.74
C ARG A 34 -12.68 -6.34 17.04
N ILE A 35 -12.87 -7.33 17.92
CA ILE A 35 -11.84 -8.28 18.36
C ILE A 35 -11.49 -9.27 17.25
N ALA A 36 -12.47 -9.72 16.47
CA ALA A 36 -12.29 -10.58 15.29
C ALA A 36 -11.56 -9.86 14.13
N GLY A 37 -11.16 -8.60 14.33
CA GLY A 37 -10.39 -7.82 13.36
C GLY A 37 -11.31 -7.02 12.46
N GLY A 38 -12.08 -6.12 13.08
CA GLY A 38 -12.84 -5.09 12.38
C GLY A 38 -11.96 -4.45 11.31
N ARG A 39 -12.23 -4.80 10.06
CA ARG A 39 -11.59 -4.33 8.82
C ARG A 39 -10.07 -4.12 8.98
N LYS A 40 -9.27 -5.16 8.69
CA LYS A 40 -7.89 -4.90 8.24
C LYS A 40 -8.00 -4.03 6.99
N ASP A 41 -7.79 -2.73 7.12
CA ASP A 41 -7.70 -1.82 5.97
C ASP A 41 -6.59 -2.38 5.08
N VAL A 42 -6.98 -3.00 3.97
CA VAL A 42 -6.01 -3.68 3.14
C VAL A 42 -5.07 -2.64 2.58
N THR A 43 -3.77 -2.82 2.84
CA THR A 43 -2.73 -1.90 2.40
C THR A 43 -2.86 -1.69 0.90
N SER A 44 -2.90 -0.42 0.47
CA SER A 44 -2.99 -0.05 -0.94
C SER A 44 -1.91 -0.77 -1.76
N THR A 45 -2.30 -1.38 -2.87
CA THR A 45 -1.40 -2.11 -3.77
C THR A 45 -0.35 -1.15 -4.32
N GLN A 46 -0.72 0.09 -4.62
CA GLN A 46 0.23 1.13 -5.03
C GLN A 46 1.34 1.34 -4.00
N LYS A 47 1.00 1.40 -2.70
CA LYS A 47 1.99 1.59 -1.63
C LYS A 47 2.93 0.41 -1.49
N ALA A 48 2.40 -0.81 -1.58
CA ALA A 48 3.21 -2.02 -1.49
C ALA A 48 4.23 -2.09 -2.63
N LEU A 49 3.79 -1.89 -3.87
CA LEU A 49 4.67 -1.86 -5.03
C LEU A 49 5.74 -0.77 -4.91
N ALA A 50 5.36 0.44 -4.51
CA ALA A 50 6.29 1.54 -4.29
C ALA A 50 7.36 1.25 -3.23
N SER A 51 6.96 0.62 -2.12
CA SER A 51 7.91 0.23 -1.07
C SER A 51 8.91 -0.83 -1.54
N ILE A 52 8.49 -1.75 -2.42
CA ILE A 52 9.38 -2.75 -3.00
C ILE A 52 10.42 -2.08 -3.91
N VAL A 53 9.97 -1.15 -4.77
CA VAL A 53 10.88 -0.38 -5.66
C VAL A 53 11.92 0.39 -4.84
N LEU A 54 11.48 1.15 -3.83
CA LEU A 54 12.39 1.89 -2.95
C LEU A 54 13.32 0.97 -2.13
N GLY A 55 12.84 -0.21 -1.71
CA GLY A 55 13.65 -1.17 -0.97
C GLY A 55 14.80 -1.75 -1.79
N PHE A 56 14.57 -2.06 -3.07
CA PHE A 56 15.63 -2.48 -3.98
C PHE A 56 16.55 -1.33 -4.36
N GLU A 57 16.00 -0.13 -4.57
CA GLU A 57 16.77 1.09 -4.80
C GLU A 57 17.76 1.35 -3.64
N LEU A 58 17.34 1.15 -2.39
CA LEU A 58 18.19 1.26 -1.21
C LEU A 58 19.45 0.38 -1.32
N ILE A 59 19.29 -0.86 -1.78
CA ILE A 59 20.40 -1.79 -1.96
C ILE A 59 21.35 -1.26 -3.05
N ILE A 60 20.79 -0.78 -4.15
CA ILE A 60 21.56 -0.26 -5.29
C ILE A 60 22.38 0.96 -4.89
N VAL A 61 21.80 1.93 -4.16
CA VAL A 61 22.54 3.14 -3.77
C VAL A 61 23.66 2.87 -2.77
N VAL A 62 23.50 1.86 -1.91
CA VAL A 62 24.59 1.38 -1.05
C VAL A 62 25.73 0.80 -1.89
N LEU A 63 25.40 -0.02 -2.90
CA LEU A 63 26.40 -0.57 -3.83
C LEU A 63 27.08 0.53 -4.68
N ILE A 64 26.35 1.57 -5.07
CA ILE A 64 26.90 2.75 -5.75
C ILE A 64 27.91 3.45 -4.86
N GLY A 65 27.57 3.71 -3.60
CA GLY A 65 28.50 4.32 -2.64
C GLY A 65 29.78 3.50 -2.46
N LEU A 66 29.63 2.17 -2.34
CA LEU A 66 30.76 1.25 -2.25
C LEU A 66 31.61 1.24 -3.54
N THR A 67 30.97 1.36 -4.70
CA THR A 67 31.63 1.41 -6.01
C THR A 67 32.42 2.72 -6.16
N LEU A 68 31.82 3.86 -5.82
CA LEU A 68 32.50 5.17 -5.84
C LEU A 68 33.70 5.20 -4.90
N PHE A 69 33.56 4.61 -3.71
CA PHE A 69 34.66 4.45 -2.76
C PHE A 69 35.75 3.53 -3.31
N GLY A 70 35.38 2.35 -3.84
CA GLY A 70 36.31 1.35 -4.37
C GLY A 70 37.07 1.81 -5.60
N LEU A 71 36.45 2.66 -6.43
CA LEU A 71 37.09 3.27 -7.61
C LEU A 71 37.93 4.50 -7.26
N GLY A 72 37.83 5.03 -6.03
CA GLY A 72 38.54 6.25 -5.64
C GLY A 72 38.15 7.46 -6.49
N THR A 73 36.89 7.55 -6.93
CA THR A 73 36.42 8.59 -7.86
C THR A 73 36.50 10.01 -7.29
N PHE A 74 36.57 10.14 -5.97
CA PHE A 74 36.67 11.41 -5.26
C PHE A 74 37.86 11.43 -4.32
N GLU A 75 38.40 12.63 -4.09
CA GLU A 75 39.39 12.91 -3.06
C GLU A 75 38.76 13.89 -2.05
N PRO A 76 38.60 13.52 -0.76
CA PRO A 76 38.93 12.23 -0.15
C PRO A 76 37.95 11.11 -0.53
N ARG A 77 38.46 9.87 -0.57
CA ARG A 77 37.71 8.67 -1.00
C ARG A 77 36.43 8.39 -0.22
N GLU A 78 36.40 8.72 1.08
CA GLU A 78 35.20 8.55 1.92
C GLU A 78 33.99 9.34 1.42
N LEU A 79 34.17 10.36 0.56
CA LEU A 79 33.06 11.06 -0.08
C LEU A 79 32.12 10.10 -0.82
N GLY A 80 32.62 9.04 -1.44
CA GLY A 80 31.77 8.02 -2.08
C GLY A 80 30.82 7.34 -1.10
N LEU A 81 31.30 7.05 0.12
CA LEU A 81 30.49 6.47 1.20
C LEU A 81 29.47 7.46 1.76
N TYR A 82 29.84 8.74 1.89
CA TYR A 82 28.91 9.78 2.33
C TYR A 82 27.78 10.03 1.33
N ILE A 83 28.08 10.00 0.03
CA ILE A 83 27.07 10.12 -1.03
C ILE A 83 26.12 8.92 -0.98
N GLY A 84 26.64 7.69 -0.99
CA GLY A 84 25.81 6.48 -0.93
C GLY A 84 25.00 6.37 0.36
N GLY A 85 25.63 6.63 1.51
CA GLY A 85 24.97 6.62 2.83
C GLY A 85 23.93 7.72 2.99
N GLY A 86 24.20 8.93 2.47
CA GLY A 86 23.25 10.02 2.44
C GLY A 86 22.03 9.68 1.60
N LEU A 87 22.23 9.14 0.40
CA LEU A 87 21.12 8.72 -0.47
C LEU A 87 20.31 7.57 0.13
N ALA A 88 20.98 6.59 0.76
CA ALA A 88 20.34 5.52 1.50
C ALA A 88 19.46 6.06 2.65
N LEU A 89 19.94 7.06 3.40
CA LEU A 89 19.16 7.71 4.45
C LEU A 89 17.90 8.38 3.89
N VAL A 90 18.01 9.09 2.77
CA VAL A 90 16.86 9.72 2.11
C VAL A 90 15.82 8.66 1.69
N ILE A 91 16.26 7.50 1.19
CA ILE A 91 15.35 6.39 0.83
C ILE A 91 14.65 5.82 2.07
N VAL A 92 15.36 5.65 3.19
CA VAL A 92 14.75 5.20 4.45
C VAL A 92 13.68 6.19 4.92
N VAL A 93 13.96 7.50 4.83
CA VAL A 93 12.98 8.55 5.12
C VAL A 93 11.80 8.48 4.15
N ALA A 94 12.03 8.24 2.87
CA ALA A 94 10.98 8.07 1.86
C ALA A 94 10.07 6.87 2.21
N LEU A 95 10.66 5.72 2.57
CA LEU A 95 9.94 4.53 3.01
C LEU A 95 9.08 4.82 4.26
N ALA A 96 9.60 5.56 5.23
CA ALA A 96 8.83 5.99 6.39
C ALA A 96 7.66 6.94 5.99
N ALA A 97 7.92 7.84 5.05
CA ALA A 97 6.95 8.80 4.54
C ALA A 97 5.87 8.18 3.65
N MET A 98 6.06 6.97 3.12
CA MET A 98 5.04 6.23 2.33
C MET A 98 3.75 5.96 3.13
N ARG A 99 3.79 6.04 4.47
CA ARG A 99 2.58 6.05 5.31
C ARG A 99 1.64 7.22 4.97
N ARG A 100 2.21 8.37 4.56
CA ARG A 100 1.51 9.59 4.14
C ARG A 100 1.50 9.67 2.60
N ALA A 101 0.44 9.16 1.97
CA ALA A 101 0.38 8.89 0.53
C ALA A 101 0.87 10.02 -0.39
N ARG A 102 0.54 11.29 -0.09
CA ARG A 102 0.97 12.43 -0.93
C ARG A 102 2.46 12.76 -0.76
N VAL A 103 2.97 12.68 0.46
CA VAL A 103 4.36 13.06 0.79
C VAL A 103 5.33 11.99 0.30
N GLY A 104 4.99 10.71 0.50
CA GLY A 104 5.83 9.59 0.05
C GLY A 104 6.07 9.59 -1.46
N ILE A 105 5.07 9.95 -2.27
CA ILE A 105 5.20 10.00 -3.73
C ILE A 105 6.18 11.11 -4.16
N VAL A 106 6.05 12.30 -3.58
CA VAL A 106 6.93 13.44 -3.90
C VAL A 106 8.38 13.13 -3.52
N ILE A 107 8.58 12.55 -2.33
CA ILE A 107 9.93 12.17 -1.89
C ILE A 107 10.51 11.06 -2.77
N GLY A 108 9.71 10.08 -3.19
CA GLY A 108 10.16 9.05 -4.12
C GLY A 108 10.64 9.61 -5.46
N TRP A 109 9.94 10.61 -6.00
CA TRP A 109 10.43 11.33 -7.18
C TRP A 109 11.74 12.06 -6.95
N ALA A 110 11.92 12.69 -5.79
CA ALA A 110 13.18 13.32 -5.42
C ALA A 110 14.32 12.29 -5.34
N VAL A 111 14.07 11.12 -4.73
CA VAL A 111 15.03 10.00 -4.68
C VAL A 111 15.44 9.57 -6.08
N HIS A 112 14.48 9.35 -6.99
CA HIS A 112 14.79 8.94 -8.37
C HIS A 112 15.59 10.01 -9.13
N ALA A 113 15.27 11.28 -8.93
CA ALA A 113 16.04 12.38 -9.53
C ALA A 113 17.48 12.41 -9.01
N LEU A 114 17.68 12.25 -7.70
CA LEU A 114 19.02 12.17 -7.11
C LEU A 114 19.79 10.95 -7.63
N MET A 115 19.13 9.80 -7.72
CA MET A 115 19.71 8.56 -8.23
C MET A 115 20.17 8.72 -9.69
N LEU A 116 19.33 9.30 -10.55
CA LEU A 116 19.69 9.57 -11.94
C LEU A 116 20.86 10.56 -12.05
N ALA A 117 20.95 11.54 -11.14
CA ALA A 117 22.09 12.45 -11.08
C ALA A 117 23.40 11.70 -10.75
N THR A 118 23.38 10.74 -9.83
CA THR A 118 24.53 9.85 -9.58
C THR A 118 24.94 9.02 -10.81
N GLY A 119 23.99 8.75 -11.71
CA GLY A 119 24.24 8.06 -12.98
C GLY A 119 25.19 8.79 -13.92
N ILE A 120 25.36 10.11 -13.77
CA ILE A 120 26.32 10.89 -14.57
C ILE A 120 27.76 10.47 -14.26
N LEU A 121 28.02 10.09 -13.01
CA LEU A 121 29.34 9.65 -12.54
C LEU A 121 29.59 8.19 -12.86
N LEU A 122 28.53 7.38 -12.75
CA LEU A 122 28.56 5.95 -13.02
C LEU A 122 27.50 5.62 -14.08
N PRO A 123 27.86 5.53 -15.37
CA PRO A 123 26.90 5.23 -16.43
C PRO A 123 26.10 3.95 -16.18
N ALA A 124 26.70 2.94 -15.54
CA ALA A 124 26.00 1.74 -15.10
C ALA A 124 24.87 2.04 -14.09
N ALA A 125 25.09 2.97 -13.16
CA ALA A 125 24.08 3.44 -12.22
C ALA A 125 22.96 4.22 -12.94
N ALA A 126 23.27 4.95 -14.02
CA ALA A 126 22.25 5.63 -14.82
C ALA A 126 21.26 4.65 -15.44
N LEU A 127 21.77 3.55 -16.03
CA LEU A 127 20.93 2.51 -16.62
C LEU A 127 19.99 1.90 -15.57
N VAL A 128 20.53 1.53 -14.41
CA VAL A 128 19.74 0.95 -13.32
C VAL A 128 18.72 1.95 -12.78
N GLY A 129 19.14 3.19 -12.51
CA GLY A 129 18.27 4.26 -12.02
C GLY A 129 17.13 4.58 -13.00
N LEU A 130 17.38 4.53 -14.31
CA LEU A 130 16.36 4.71 -15.33
C LEU A 130 15.33 3.59 -15.31
N LEU A 131 15.78 2.33 -15.23
CA LEU A 131 14.89 1.17 -15.13
C LEU A 131 14.01 1.24 -13.87
N PHE A 132 14.61 1.58 -12.73
CA PHE A 132 13.89 1.71 -11.46
C PHE A 132 12.92 2.89 -11.45
N THR A 133 13.28 4.02 -12.08
CA THR A 133 12.38 5.16 -12.26
C THR A 133 11.21 4.79 -13.17
N GLY A 134 11.45 4.04 -14.25
CA GLY A 134 10.39 3.50 -15.12
C GLY A 134 9.46 2.56 -14.36
N LEU A 135 10.03 1.68 -13.54
CA LEU A 135 9.25 0.78 -12.69
C LEU A 135 8.43 1.55 -11.65
N TRP A 136 9.00 2.60 -11.04
CA TRP A 136 8.29 3.49 -10.13
C TRP A 136 7.06 4.12 -10.79
N VAL A 137 7.23 4.73 -11.96
CA VAL A 137 6.14 5.34 -12.74
C VAL A 137 5.07 4.30 -13.04
N TYR A 138 5.47 3.11 -13.49
CA TYR A 138 4.56 2.01 -13.75
C TYR A 138 3.76 1.60 -12.51
N CYS A 139 4.42 1.42 -11.36
CA CYS A 139 3.80 1.08 -10.08
C CYS A 139 2.82 2.16 -9.61
N MET A 140 3.13 3.45 -9.83
CA MET A 140 2.24 4.56 -9.48
C MET A 140 0.96 4.54 -10.31
N ILE A 141 1.07 4.37 -11.63
CA ILE A 141 -0.09 4.40 -12.53
C ILE A 141 -0.94 3.14 -12.36
N LYS A 142 -0.32 1.96 -12.41
CA LYS A 142 -1.03 0.67 -12.39
C LYS A 142 -1.52 0.32 -10.99
N GLY A 143 -0.72 0.61 -9.96
CA GLY A 143 -1.14 0.44 -8.57
C GLY A 143 -2.38 1.28 -8.25
N ALA A 144 -2.38 2.56 -8.65
CA ALA A 144 -3.54 3.43 -8.45
C ALA A 144 -4.79 2.92 -9.20
N ARG A 145 -4.61 2.37 -10.41
CA ARG A 145 -5.72 1.77 -11.16
C ARG A 145 -6.30 0.55 -10.44
N ILE A 146 -5.45 -0.38 -10.01
CA ILE A 146 -5.87 -1.58 -9.28
C ILE A 146 -6.59 -1.20 -7.98
N ASP A 147 -6.07 -0.22 -7.25
CA ASP A 147 -6.69 0.25 -6.01
C ASP A 147 -8.09 0.86 -6.25
N ARG A 148 -8.27 1.62 -7.34
CA ARG A 148 -9.59 2.15 -7.74
C ARG A 148 -10.56 1.05 -8.15
N ASP A 149 -10.12 0.12 -8.98
CA ASP A 149 -10.95 -0.99 -9.47
C ASP A 149 -11.41 -1.87 -8.29
N ARG A 150 -10.50 -2.12 -7.34
CA ARG A 150 -10.80 -2.84 -6.10
C ARG A 150 -11.80 -2.10 -5.22
N ALA A 151 -11.64 -0.77 -5.06
CA ALA A 151 -12.58 0.03 -4.27
C ALA A 151 -13.98 0.04 -4.89
N ALA A 152 -14.09 0.12 -6.22
CA ALA A 152 -15.37 0.05 -6.94
C ALA A 152 -16.05 -1.31 -6.77
N TRP A 153 -15.28 -2.41 -6.83
CA TRP A 153 -15.81 -3.77 -6.61
C TRP A 153 -16.35 -3.96 -5.19
N ILE A 154 -15.63 -3.47 -4.17
CA ILE A 154 -16.09 -3.53 -2.77
C ILE A 154 -17.37 -2.70 -2.59
N ALA A 155 -17.44 -1.50 -3.18
CA ALA A 155 -18.62 -0.64 -3.11
C ALA A 155 -19.85 -1.30 -3.76
N ALA A 156 -19.68 -2.00 -4.88
CA ALA A 156 -20.76 -2.72 -5.56
C ALA A 156 -21.29 -3.92 -4.76
N GLN A 157 -20.46 -4.55 -3.91
CA GLN A 157 -20.88 -5.66 -3.05
C GLN A 157 -21.58 -5.21 -1.78
N LEU A 158 -21.20 -4.06 -1.22
CA LEU A 158 -21.82 -3.51 0.00
C LEU A 158 -23.13 -2.75 -0.28
N GLY A 159 -23.39 -2.40 -1.54
CA GLY A 159 -24.62 -1.73 -2.00
C GLY A 159 -25.70 -2.66 -2.55
N ARG A 160 -25.56 -3.98 -2.38
CA ARG A 160 -26.60 -4.99 -2.68
C ARG A 160 -27.07 -5.66 -1.40
#